data_AF-A0A453PZ11-F1
#
_entry.id   AF-A0A453PZ11-F1
#
_cell.length_a   1.000
_cell.length_b   1.000
_cell.length_c   1.000
_cell.angle_alpha   90.00
_cell.angle_beta   90.00
_cell.angle_gamma   90.00
#
_symmetry.space_group_name_H-M   'P 1'
#
loop_
_entity.id
_entity.type
_entity.pdbx_description
1 polymer ?
#
loop_
_entity_poly.entity_id
_entity_poly.type
_entity_poly.pdbx_seq_one_letter_code
_entity_poly.pdbx_strand_id
1 'polypeptide(L)'
;MHTPGTFTNQMQSSFSEPRLLILTDPRTDHQPIKESALGNIPTIAFCDTDSPMRYIDIGILANNKGRNIIGCLYWLMTRMVLQMPGDRPSL
;
A
#
# COMPACT_ATOMS: atom_id res chain seq x y z
N MET A 1 -6.06 -10.63 -5.36
CA MET A 1 -4.89 -11.46 -5.73
C MET A 1 -4.10 -10.66 -6.75
N HIS A 2 -2.81 -10.44 -6.51
CA HIS A 2 -1.92 -9.71 -7.43
C HIS A 2 -1.46 -10.65 -8.54
N THR A 3 -1.60 -10.24 -9.80
CA THR A 3 -1.08 -10.99 -10.94
C THR A 3 0.33 -10.48 -11.23
N PRO A 4 1.36 -11.35 -11.28
CA PRO A 4 2.70 -10.91 -11.64
C PRO A 4 2.72 -10.17 -12.98
N GLY A 5 3.48 -9.09 -13.05
CA GLY A 5 3.58 -8.23 -14.24
C GLY A 5 2.61 -7.05 -14.26
N THR A 6 1.74 -6.89 -13.26
CA THR A 6 0.78 -5.79 -13.20
C THR A 6 1.45 -4.41 -13.18
N PHE A 7 2.65 -4.25 -12.58
CA PHE A 7 3.34 -2.95 -12.61
C PHE A 7 4.51 -2.86 -13.61
N THR A 8 4.90 -3.97 -14.23
CA THR A 8 6.09 -4.02 -15.11
C THR A 8 5.78 -4.37 -16.55
N ASN A 9 4.67 -5.06 -16.83
CA ASN A 9 4.32 -5.53 -18.16
C ASN A 9 3.21 -4.67 -18.78
N GLN A 10 3.61 -3.69 -19.60
CA GLN A 10 2.70 -2.77 -20.30
C GLN A 10 1.75 -3.46 -21.30
N MET A 11 2.09 -4.67 -21.76
CA MET A 11 1.26 -5.43 -22.71
C MET A 11 0.10 -6.17 -22.02
N GLN A 12 0.13 -6.29 -20.70
CA GLN A 12 -0.91 -6.97 -19.94
C GLN A 12 -2.14 -6.07 -19.80
N SER A 13 -3.34 -6.64 -19.97
CA SER A 13 -4.60 -5.87 -19.85
C SER A 13 -4.82 -5.28 -18.46
N SER A 14 -4.20 -5.84 -17.42
CA SER A 14 -4.24 -5.35 -16.03
C SER A 14 -3.02 -4.52 -15.65
N PHE A 15 -2.30 -3.95 -16.61
CA PHE A 15 -1.18 -3.05 -16.34
C PHE A 15 -1.67 -1.79 -15.61
N SER A 16 -0.92 -1.38 -14.58
CA SER A 16 -1.19 -0.15 -13.84
C SER A 16 0.12 0.51 -13.41
N GLU A 17 0.17 1.83 -13.48
CA GLU A 17 1.31 2.63 -13.02
C GLU A 17 0.83 3.62 -11.94
N PRO A 18 0.56 3.14 -10.71
CA PRO A 18 0.07 3.98 -9.64
C PRO A 18 1.15 4.96 -9.17
N ARG A 19 0.75 6.17 -8.81
CA ARG A 19 1.67 7.18 -8.23
C ARG A 19 2.10 6.87 -6.80
N LEU A 20 1.34 6.02 -6.10
CA LEU A 20 1.57 5.60 -4.73
C LEU A 20 0.92 4.23 -4.54
N LEU A 21 1.65 3.30 -3.93
CA LEU A 21 1.15 1.98 -3.58
C LEU A 21 1.00 1.85 -2.07
N ILE A 22 -0.16 1.38 -1.60
CA ILE A 22 -0.42 1.12 -0.18
C ILE A 22 -0.68 -0.37 0.04
N LEU A 23 0.06 -0.98 0.96
CA LEU A 23 0.07 -2.44 1.19
C LEU A 23 -0.31 -2.79 2.63
N THR A 24 -0.88 -3.99 2.83
CA THR A 24 -1.33 -4.43 4.15
C THR A 24 -0.28 -5.26 4.88
N ASP A 25 0.37 -6.21 4.21
CA ASP A 25 1.44 -7.01 4.82
C ASP A 25 2.57 -7.21 3.81
N PRO A 26 3.77 -6.63 4.05
CA PRO A 26 4.92 -6.79 3.18
C PRO A 26 5.34 -8.23 2.91
N ARG A 27 5.01 -9.14 3.83
CA ARG A 27 5.33 -10.55 3.69
C ARG A 27 4.45 -11.22 2.65
N THR A 28 3.14 -10.99 2.69
CA THR A 28 2.21 -11.55 1.70
C THR A 28 2.31 -10.81 0.37
N ASP A 29 2.56 -9.50 0.42
CA ASP A 29 2.57 -8.60 -0.74
C ASP A 29 3.98 -8.42 -1.35
N HIS A 30 4.88 -9.40 -1.16
CA HIS A 30 6.26 -9.31 -1.64
C HIS A 30 6.39 -9.18 -3.17
N GLN A 31 5.43 -9.72 -3.92
CA GLN A 31 5.41 -9.64 -5.39
C GLN A 31 5.15 -8.21 -5.88
N PRO A 32 4.05 -7.54 -5.49
CA PRO A 32 3.83 -6.15 -5.87
C PRO A 32 4.93 -5.21 -5.37
N ILE A 33 5.55 -5.47 -4.21
CA ILE A 33 6.70 -4.68 -3.70
C ILE A 33 7.91 -4.73 -4.64
N LYS A 34 8.25 -5.92 -5.15
CA LYS A 34 9.37 -6.06 -6.08
C LYS A 34 9.08 -5.36 -7.40
N GLU A 35 7.85 -5.48 -7.89
CA GLU A 35 7.43 -4.85 -9.13
C GLU A 35 7.36 -3.32 -8.99
N SER A 36 6.87 -2.79 -7.86
CA SER A 36 6.83 -1.36 -7.59
C SER A 36 8.24 -0.77 -7.49
N ALA A 37 9.19 -1.51 -6.91
CA ALA A 37 10.59 -1.12 -6.87
C ALA A 37 11.22 -1.01 -8.28
N LEU A 38 10.84 -1.91 -9.21
CA LEU A 38 11.28 -1.84 -10.60
C LEU A 38 10.62 -0.68 -11.36
N GLY A 39 9.37 -0.38 -11.05
CA GLY A 39 8.59 0.72 -11.64
C GLY A 39 8.87 2.11 -11.05
N ASN A 40 9.77 2.24 -10.06
CA ASN A 40 9.99 3.48 -9.29
C ASN A 40 8.71 4.04 -8.66
N ILE A 41 7.80 3.16 -8.23
CA ILE A 41 6.55 3.53 -7.58
C ILE A 41 6.80 3.63 -6.07
N PRO A 42 6.51 4.76 -5.40
CA PRO A 42 6.68 4.89 -3.97
C PRO A 42 5.66 4.02 -3.22
N THR A 43 6.10 3.43 -2.11
CA THR A 43 5.38 2.38 -1.37
C THR A 43 5.19 2.75 0.10
N ILE A 44 3.96 2.57 0.59
CA ILE A 44 3.59 2.67 2.00
C ILE A 44 3.02 1.32 2.44
N ALA A 45 3.42 0.81 3.59
CA ALA A 45 2.91 -0.47 4.06
C ALA A 45 2.65 -0.50 5.57
N PHE A 46 1.60 -1.21 5.99
CA PHE A 46 1.41 -1.57 7.39
C PHE A 46 2.35 -2.73 7.76
N CYS A 47 3.20 -2.52 8.76
CA CYS A 47 4.27 -3.44 9.14
C CYS A 47 4.09 -3.91 10.59
N ASP A 48 4.09 -5.23 10.78
CA ASP A 48 4.27 -5.86 12.10
C ASP A 48 5.78 -6.10 12.36
N THR A 49 6.12 -6.49 13.58
CA THR A 49 7.49 -6.76 14.05
C THR A 49 8.27 -7.78 13.22
N ASP A 50 7.58 -8.70 12.56
CA ASP A 50 8.14 -9.75 11.69
C ASP A 50 8.07 -9.40 10.19
N SER A 51 7.57 -8.22 9.83
CA SER A 51 7.38 -7.82 8.44
C SER A 51 8.69 -7.31 7.81
N PRO A 52 9.10 -7.82 6.63
CA PRO A 52 10.31 -7.35 5.96
C PRO A 52 10.09 -5.93 5.40
N MET A 53 10.90 -4.96 5.82
CA MET A 53 10.80 -3.56 5.37
C MET A 53 11.65 -3.23 4.13
N ARG A 54 12.03 -4.24 3.34
CA ARG A 54 12.89 -4.03 2.16
C ARG A 54 12.05 -3.50 1.00
N TYR A 55 12.51 -2.41 0.37
CA TYR A 55 11.80 -1.71 -0.71
C TYR A 55 10.47 -1.08 -0.26
N ILE A 56 10.36 -0.75 1.03
CA ILE A 56 9.25 0.04 1.58
C ILE A 56 9.79 1.41 1.91
N ASP A 57 9.18 2.45 1.37
CA ASP A 57 9.61 3.83 1.61
C ASP A 57 9.09 4.34 2.95
N ILE A 58 7.83 4.04 3.27
CA ILE A 58 7.18 4.43 4.54
C ILE A 58 6.51 3.21 5.19
N GLY A 59 7.09 2.75 6.31
CA GLY A 59 6.50 1.69 7.14
C GLY A 59 5.66 2.27 8.26
N ILE A 60 4.36 1.93 8.29
CA ILE A 60 3.45 2.25 9.39
C ILE A 60 3.41 1.04 10.32
N LEU A 61 4.00 1.17 11.51
CA LEU A 61 4.02 0.09 12.49
C LEU A 61 2.61 -0.16 13.04
N ALA A 62 2.05 -1.34 12.75
CA ALA A 62 0.72 -1.73 13.18
C ALA A 62 0.53 -3.25 13.12
N ASN A 63 -0.48 -3.75 13.84
CA ASN A 63 -0.88 -5.15 13.72
C ASN A 63 -1.59 -5.39 12.38
N ASN A 64 -0.90 -6.07 11.46
CA ASN A 64 -1.41 -6.42 10.13
C ASN A 64 -2.02 -7.83 10.03
N LYS A 65 -2.23 -8.52 11.16
CA LYS A 65 -2.83 -9.88 11.24
C LYS A 65 -4.28 -9.85 11.71
N GLY A 66 -4.67 -8.84 12.50
CA GLY A 66 -6.01 -8.72 13.06
C GLY A 66 -7.01 -8.16 12.04
N ARG A 67 -8.03 -8.93 11.66
CA ARG A 67 -9.06 -8.54 10.67
C ARG A 67 -9.73 -7.20 10.97
N ASN A 68 -10.09 -6.96 12.24
CA ASN A 68 -10.76 -5.73 12.65
C ASN A 68 -9.81 -4.52 12.67
N ILE A 69 -8.53 -4.76 12.97
CA ILE A 69 -7.51 -3.71 13.08
C ILE A 69 -7.15 -3.19 11.68
N ILE A 70 -7.01 -4.07 10.69
CA ILE A 70 -6.73 -3.67 9.30
C ILE A 70 -7.80 -2.69 8.79
N GLY A 71 -9.08 -3.02 8.99
CA GLY A 71 -10.18 -2.12 8.62
C GLY A 71 -10.11 -0.77 9.35
N CYS A 72 -9.76 -0.77 10.64
CA CYS A 72 -9.58 0.44 11.42
C CYS A 72 -8.41 1.31 10.92
N LEU A 73 -7.28 0.70 10.55
CA LEU A 73 -6.11 1.40 10.01
C LEU A 73 -6.43 2.11 8.69
N TYR A 74 -7.05 1.41 7.74
CA TYR A 74 -7.48 2.00 6.47
C TYR A 74 -8.51 3.11 6.68
N TRP A 75 -9.44 2.93 7.62
CA TRP A 75 -10.43 3.95 7.95
C TRP A 75 -9.79 5.22 8.52
N LEU A 76 -8.86 5.08 9.47
CA LEU A 76 -8.17 6.21 10.08
C LEU A 76 -7.33 6.96 9.03
N MET A 77 -6.55 6.23 8.23
CA MET A 77 -5.74 6.79 7.16
C MET A 77 -6.60 7.58 6.16
N THR A 78 -7.69 6.98 5.69
CA THR A 78 -8.62 7.65 4.75
C THR A 78 -9.27 8.88 5.40
N ARG A 79 -9.64 8.81 6.68
CA ARG A 79 -10.20 9.97 7.40
C ARG A 79 -9.23 11.12 7.51
N MET A 80 -7.94 10.85 7.74
CA MET A 80 -6.88 11.86 7.78
C MET A 80 -6.65 12.48 6.41
N VAL A 81 -6.63 11.68 5.34
CA VAL A 81 -6.52 12.17 3.95
C VAL A 81 -7.67 13.12 3.62
N LEU A 82 -8.92 12.72 3.92
CA LEU A 82 -10.10 13.57 3.72
C LEU A 82 -10.15 14.79 4.66
N GLN A 83 -9.35 14.84 5.73
CA GLN A 83 -9.32 15.99 6.65
C GLN A 83 -8.45 17.12 6.13
N MET A 84 -7.50 16.81 5.24
CA MET A 84 -6.68 17.84 4.62
C MET A 84 -7.57 18.74 3.75
N PRO A 85 -7.27 20.05 3.61
CA PRO A 85 -8.16 21.07 3.02
C PRO A 85 -8.51 20.94 1.51
N GLY A 86 -8.58 19.74 0.96
CA GLY A 86 -8.96 19.49 -0.44
C GLY A 86 -10.38 18.95 -0.63
N ASP A 87 -10.92 18.17 0.32
CA ASP A 87 -12.04 17.24 0.00
C ASP A 87 -13.18 17.16 1.03
N ARG A 88 -13.14 17.96 2.11
CA ARG A 88 -14.28 18.11 3.03
C ARG A 88 -14.89 19.50 2.89
N PRO A 89 -16.22 19.64 2.72
CA PRO A 89 -16.87 20.86 3.16
C PRO A 89 -16.64 20.95 4.67
N SER A 90 -15.92 21.97 5.11
CA SER A 90 -15.85 22.35 6.51
C SER A 90 -17.28 22.50 7.03
N LEU A 91 -17.61 21.82 8.12
CA LEU A 91 -18.86 22.05 8.85
C LEU A 91 -19.01 23.53 9.20
#